data_AF-A0A497LLQ8-F1
#
_entry.id   AF-A0A497LLQ8-F1
#
_cell.length_a   1.000
_cell.length_b   1.000
_cell.length_c   1.000
_cell.angle_alpha   90.00
_cell.angle_beta   90.00
_cell.angle_gamma   90.00
#
_symmetry.space_group_name_H-M   'P 1'
#
loop_
_entity.id
_entity.type
_entity.pdbx_description
1 polymer ?
#
loop_
_entity_poly.entity_id
_entity_poly.type
_entity_poly.pdbx_seq_one_letter_code
_entity_poly.pdbx_strand_id
1 'polypeptide(L)'
;MVKMMRTIEVFLVIIIITGAFIIASFFAVLPSPRQISPLNLRRLALTTLQTLDADYSLSEIVFKNSSDPSWSELQIALSACLPPNIVYNLTVYEVRSGSSGELYVPVKSLSNAESLGIGSDAASYLVASSNVTFQVIPEKIGEHGGGGTLYILNCSDANGWWITGYTSQSLAEDLYNLLSPYFQYAIMVQNTTQLGQILNGTSLQGEPLQNAVVINTCGEAVPIPAGYYATQGSTDSYAKYCYILGQRVRQHNWTWVSIVGYPLYYVCNTGLFPSSQNTWGIYGMKRVGPAGLNSFLKGLDGQSYSYDGGWITGSPGVVHLSSKALYYCNYYGVYPAPYQTATRALPSSILTNYHLTVTSYILNPVGSWIPGAVYRHISPGDTNVTGSLFALGLTRTPDIRLTALGLLCDYAPRLYRSEYTASGTSRLVILQLGQVGGV
;
A
#
# COMPACT_ATOMS: atom_id res chain seq x y z
N MET A 1 -15.61 37.23 58.61
CA MET A 1 -15.91 37.36 57.16
C MET A 1 -15.59 36.09 56.37
N VAL A 2 -14.42 35.45 56.56
CA VAL A 2 -14.00 34.21 55.84
C VAL A 2 -14.94 32.99 56.04
N LYS A 3 -15.56 32.83 57.21
CA LYS A 3 -16.53 31.74 57.48
C LYS A 3 -17.85 31.88 56.70
N MET A 4 -18.25 33.12 56.40
CA MET A 4 -19.51 33.42 55.69
C MET A 4 -19.36 33.18 54.18
N MET A 5 -18.18 33.48 53.62
CA MET A 5 -17.87 33.25 52.20
C MET A 5 -17.90 31.76 51.82
N ARG A 6 -17.33 30.89 52.67
CA ARG A 6 -17.40 29.42 52.48
C ARG A 6 -18.82 28.87 52.51
N THR A 7 -19.73 29.49 53.27
CA THR A 7 -21.11 29.03 53.37
C THR A 7 -21.89 29.37 52.10
N ILE A 8 -21.62 30.55 51.51
CA ILE A 8 -22.24 30.99 50.25
C ILE A 8 -21.74 30.15 49.07
N GLU A 9 -20.44 29.84 49.00
CA GLU A 9 -19.88 28.95 47.97
C GLU A 9 -20.48 27.55 48.00
N VAL A 10 -20.57 26.93 49.19
CA VAL A 10 -21.15 25.59 49.33
C VAL A 10 -22.63 25.59 48.93
N PHE A 11 -23.36 26.65 49.27
CA PHE A 11 -24.77 26.78 48.89
C PHE A 11 -24.95 26.92 47.37
N LEU A 12 -24.08 27.69 46.69
CA LEU A 12 -24.07 27.82 45.23
C LEU A 12 -23.72 26.50 44.53
N VAL A 13 -22.74 25.75 45.04
CA VAL A 13 -22.38 24.44 44.48
C VAL A 13 -23.53 23.44 44.61
N ILE A 14 -24.23 23.43 45.74
CA ILE A 14 -25.42 22.58 45.91
C ILE A 14 -26.51 22.95 44.89
N ILE A 15 -26.77 24.24 44.67
CA ILE A 15 -27.76 24.69 43.68
C ILE A 15 -27.35 24.28 42.26
N ILE A 16 -26.07 24.43 41.89
CA ILE A 16 -25.58 24.06 40.55
C ILE A 16 -25.68 22.55 40.34
N ILE A 17 -25.26 21.73 41.31
CA ILE A 17 -25.33 20.26 41.19
C ILE A 17 -26.78 19.79 41.16
N THR A 18 -27.65 20.36 42.01
CA THR A 18 -29.07 20.00 42.04
C THR A 18 -29.78 20.45 40.76
N GLY A 19 -29.46 21.64 40.25
CA GLY A 19 -29.97 22.13 38.97
C GLY A 19 -29.51 21.27 37.79
N ALA A 20 -28.22 20.90 37.75
CA ALA A 20 -27.68 20.00 36.72
C ALA A 20 -28.33 18.60 36.80
N PHE A 21 -28.57 18.08 38.00
CA PHE A 21 -29.25 16.80 38.19
C PHE A 21 -30.71 16.84 37.78
N ILE A 22 -31.44 17.91 38.10
CA ILE A 22 -32.85 18.09 37.68
C ILE A 22 -32.93 18.23 36.15
N ILE A 23 -32.07 19.04 35.53
CA ILE A 23 -32.03 19.20 34.08
C ILE A 23 -31.66 17.87 33.40
N ALA A 24 -30.63 17.18 33.87
CA ALA A 24 -30.25 15.87 33.35
C ALA A 24 -31.37 14.82 33.54
N SER A 25 -32.13 14.89 34.64
CA SER A 25 -33.27 13.99 34.88
C SER A 25 -34.49 14.30 34.00
N PHE A 26 -34.71 15.57 33.63
CA PHE A 26 -35.72 15.94 32.63
C PHE A 26 -35.35 15.52 31.21
N PHE A 27 -34.05 15.46 30.89
CA PHE A 27 -33.55 14.99 29.58
C PHE A 27 -33.25 13.48 29.54
N ALA A 28 -33.13 12.82 30.70
CA ALA A 28 -33.04 11.37 30.82
C ALA A 28 -34.45 10.76 30.78
N VAL A 29 -35.09 10.81 29.61
CA VAL A 29 -36.29 10.03 29.35
C VAL A 29 -35.88 8.56 29.29
N LEU A 30 -36.02 7.84 30.41
CA LEU A 30 -36.02 6.38 30.38
C LEU A 30 -37.26 5.95 29.56
N PRO A 31 -37.11 5.10 28.53
CA PRO A 31 -38.25 4.70 27.70
C PRO A 31 -39.32 4.04 28.58
N SER A 32 -40.57 4.47 28.39
CA SER A 32 -41.72 3.89 29.07
C SER A 32 -41.74 2.37 28.83
N PRO A 33 -41.94 1.53 29.87
CA PRO A 33 -42.03 0.07 29.72
C PRO A 33 -43.17 -0.41 28.80
N ARG A 34 -44.01 0.51 28.29
CA ARG A 34 -45.15 0.24 27.40
C ARG A 34 -44.93 0.69 25.95
N GLN A 35 -43.76 1.23 25.60
CA GLN A 35 -43.42 1.53 24.20
C GLN A 35 -42.57 0.40 23.63
N ILE A 36 -43.20 -0.48 22.84
CA ILE A 36 -42.47 -1.31 21.88
C ILE A 36 -41.64 -0.34 21.04
N SER A 37 -40.31 -0.53 20.99
CA SER A 37 -39.37 0.35 20.28
C SER A 37 -39.99 0.87 18.97
N PRO A 38 -40.09 2.20 18.75
CA PRO A 38 -40.60 2.71 17.49
C PRO A 38 -39.77 2.10 16.36
N LEU A 39 -40.45 1.56 15.35
CA LEU A 39 -39.81 0.99 14.16
C LEU A 39 -38.97 2.09 13.50
N ASN A 40 -37.65 1.93 13.50
CA ASN A 40 -36.75 2.85 12.82
C ASN A 40 -36.84 2.59 11.31
N LEU A 41 -37.78 3.27 10.66
CA LEU A 41 -38.10 3.10 9.24
C LEU A 41 -36.88 3.31 8.33
N ARG A 42 -36.01 4.27 8.64
CA ARG A 42 -34.76 4.49 7.90
C ARG A 42 -33.80 3.31 8.00
N ARG A 43 -33.61 2.75 9.21
CA ARG A 43 -32.75 1.59 9.40
C ARG A 43 -33.34 0.36 8.70
N LEU A 44 -34.65 0.16 8.82
CA LEU A 44 -35.37 -0.92 8.13
C LEU A 44 -35.23 -0.80 6.60
N ALA A 45 -35.39 0.40 6.04
CA ALA A 45 -35.21 0.66 4.62
C ALA A 45 -33.80 0.32 4.14
N LEU A 46 -32.77 0.77 4.89
CA LEU A 46 -31.38 0.49 4.54
C LEU A 46 -31.06 -1.01 4.60
N THR A 47 -31.45 -1.70 5.68
CA THR A 47 -31.19 -3.15 5.80
C THR A 47 -31.95 -3.95 4.75
N THR A 48 -33.14 -3.50 4.34
CA THR A 48 -33.90 -4.14 3.26
C THR A 48 -33.17 -4.00 1.92
N LEU A 49 -32.68 -2.79 1.58
CA LEU A 49 -31.88 -2.58 0.37
C LEU A 49 -30.60 -3.42 0.36
N GLN A 50 -29.89 -3.49 1.50
CA GLN A 50 -28.69 -4.33 1.64
C GLN A 50 -28.99 -5.82 1.51
N THR A 51 -30.13 -6.28 2.04
CA THR A 51 -30.54 -7.69 1.95
C THR A 51 -30.89 -8.07 0.51
N LEU A 52 -31.62 -7.20 -0.20
CA LEU A 52 -31.96 -7.40 -1.62
C LEU A 52 -30.72 -7.37 -2.53
N ASP A 53 -29.63 -6.75 -2.08
CA ASP A 53 -28.37 -6.66 -2.83
C ASP A 53 -27.27 -7.60 -2.34
N ALA A 54 -27.54 -8.48 -1.37
CA ALA A 54 -26.52 -9.34 -0.76
C ALA A 54 -25.79 -10.22 -1.78
N ASP A 55 -26.53 -10.71 -2.80
CA ASP A 55 -26.00 -11.47 -3.93
C ASP A 55 -26.02 -10.65 -5.24
N TYR A 56 -25.94 -9.32 -5.13
CA TYR A 56 -26.01 -8.38 -6.25
C TYR A 56 -27.32 -8.41 -7.06
N SER A 57 -28.37 -9.06 -6.56
CA SER A 57 -29.64 -9.19 -7.28
C SER A 57 -30.33 -7.84 -7.49
N LEU A 58 -30.35 -6.97 -6.47
CA LEU A 58 -30.84 -5.59 -6.64
C LEU A 58 -30.01 -4.85 -7.69
N SER A 59 -28.67 -4.91 -7.59
CA SER A 59 -27.75 -4.31 -8.56
C SER A 59 -27.97 -4.82 -9.99
N GLU A 60 -28.28 -6.10 -10.19
CA GLU A 60 -28.58 -6.62 -11.54
C GLU A 60 -29.93 -6.11 -12.07
N ILE A 61 -30.98 -6.23 -11.25
CA ILE A 61 -32.36 -5.95 -11.65
C ILE A 61 -32.58 -4.46 -11.96
N VAL A 62 -31.99 -3.57 -11.16
CA VAL A 62 -32.23 -2.14 -11.38
C VAL A 62 -31.66 -1.66 -12.71
N PHE A 63 -30.66 -2.32 -13.31
CA PHE A 63 -30.08 -1.98 -14.61
C PHE A 63 -30.78 -2.63 -15.82
N LYS A 64 -31.59 -3.67 -15.62
CA LYS A 64 -32.43 -4.26 -16.68
C LYS A 64 -33.50 -3.29 -17.17
N ASN A 65 -34.22 -3.63 -18.23
CA ASN A 65 -35.38 -2.82 -18.68
C ASN A 65 -36.56 -2.95 -17.70
N SER A 66 -37.49 -1.98 -17.69
CA SER A 66 -38.69 -2.04 -16.84
C SER A 66 -39.68 -3.13 -17.25
N SER A 67 -39.61 -3.58 -18.50
CA SER A 67 -40.38 -4.70 -19.04
C SER A 67 -39.80 -6.08 -18.69
N ASP A 68 -38.66 -6.14 -18.00
CA ASP A 68 -38.05 -7.39 -17.58
C ASP A 68 -38.86 -8.01 -16.41
N PRO A 69 -39.22 -9.31 -16.48
CA PRO A 69 -39.98 -9.98 -15.41
C PRO A 69 -39.35 -9.84 -14.02
N SER A 70 -38.02 -9.75 -13.94
CA SER A 70 -37.29 -9.59 -12.69
C SER A 70 -37.62 -8.30 -11.92
N TRP A 71 -38.15 -7.28 -12.61
CA TRP A 71 -38.66 -6.08 -11.94
C TRP A 71 -39.90 -6.36 -11.08
N SER A 72 -40.76 -7.29 -11.52
CA SER A 72 -41.92 -7.73 -10.73
C SER A 72 -41.49 -8.68 -9.60
N GLU A 73 -40.48 -9.52 -9.83
CA GLU A 73 -39.90 -10.37 -8.79
C GLU A 73 -39.27 -9.55 -7.66
N LEU A 74 -38.60 -8.44 -7.99
CA LEU A 74 -38.08 -7.49 -6.99
C LEU A 74 -39.20 -6.91 -6.12
N GLN A 75 -40.37 -6.61 -6.70
CA GLN A 75 -41.52 -6.13 -5.93
C GLN A 75 -42.03 -7.19 -4.93
N ILE A 76 -42.05 -8.46 -5.35
CA ILE A 76 -42.43 -9.59 -4.49
C ILE A 76 -41.40 -9.77 -3.35
N ALA A 77 -40.12 -9.76 -3.69
CA ALA A 77 -39.04 -9.88 -2.70
C ALA A 77 -39.06 -8.73 -1.69
N LEU A 78 -39.22 -7.48 -2.17
CA LEU A 78 -39.35 -6.30 -1.32
C LEU A 78 -40.56 -6.41 -0.38
N SER A 79 -41.70 -6.89 -0.88
CA SER A 79 -42.89 -7.11 -0.06
C SER A 79 -42.69 -8.22 0.99
N ALA A 80 -41.90 -9.24 0.67
CA ALA A 80 -41.57 -10.32 1.61
C ALA A 80 -40.57 -9.89 2.69
N CYS A 81 -39.69 -8.93 2.40
CA CYS A 81 -38.72 -8.39 3.35
C CYS A 81 -39.31 -7.36 4.32
N LEU A 82 -40.47 -6.79 4.00
CA LEU A 82 -41.11 -5.74 4.80
C LEU A 82 -42.23 -6.31 5.68
N PRO A 83 -42.40 -5.78 6.92
CA PRO A 83 -43.55 -6.12 7.75
C PRO A 83 -44.89 -5.77 7.06
N PRO A 84 -45.98 -6.49 7.34
CA PRO A 84 -47.26 -6.33 6.65
C PRO A 84 -47.94 -4.97 6.86
N ASN A 85 -47.51 -4.21 7.87
CA ASN A 85 -48.03 -2.87 8.19
C ASN A 85 -47.18 -1.72 7.60
N ILE A 86 -46.25 -2.03 6.70
CA ILE A 86 -45.38 -1.05 6.04
C ILE A 86 -45.81 -0.85 4.59
N VAL A 87 -46.01 0.42 4.22
CA VAL A 87 -46.10 0.87 2.83
C VAL A 87 -44.74 1.38 2.36
N TYR A 88 -44.46 1.27 1.07
CA TYR A 88 -43.19 1.62 0.50
C TYR A 88 -43.31 2.32 -0.86
N ASN A 89 -42.33 3.16 -1.15
CA ASN A 89 -42.02 3.67 -2.48
C ASN A 89 -40.53 3.52 -2.72
N LEU A 90 -40.15 2.70 -3.70
CA LEU A 90 -38.79 2.52 -4.15
C LEU A 90 -38.62 3.28 -5.46
N THR A 91 -37.68 4.22 -5.51
CA THR A 91 -37.33 4.95 -6.75
C THR A 91 -35.86 4.72 -7.09
N VAL A 92 -35.60 4.42 -8.36
CA VAL A 92 -34.25 4.26 -8.91
C VAL A 92 -33.91 5.48 -9.73
N TYR A 93 -32.80 6.12 -9.39
CA TYR A 93 -32.25 7.28 -10.10
C TYR A 93 -30.99 6.88 -10.88
N GLU A 94 -30.86 7.38 -12.09
CA GLU A 94 -29.60 7.39 -12.84
C GLU A 94 -28.75 8.55 -12.35
N VAL A 95 -27.49 8.25 -12.01
CA VAL A 95 -26.49 9.27 -11.67
C VAL A 95 -25.87 9.77 -12.97
N ARG A 96 -25.99 11.07 -13.26
CA ARG A 96 -25.47 11.69 -14.49
C ARG A 96 -24.28 12.61 -14.21
N SER A 97 -23.35 12.65 -15.15
CA SER A 97 -22.21 13.57 -15.17
C SER A 97 -22.55 14.76 -16.07
N GLY A 98 -22.71 15.98 -15.52
CA GLY A 98 -22.94 17.16 -16.34
C GLY A 98 -23.06 18.48 -15.58
N SER A 99 -22.63 19.57 -16.22
CA SER A 99 -22.68 20.97 -15.76
C SER A 99 -24.08 21.60 -15.74
N SER A 100 -25.14 20.79 -15.90
CA SER A 100 -26.53 21.21 -16.01
C SER A 100 -27.37 20.61 -14.89
N GLY A 101 -27.27 21.19 -13.69
CA GLY A 101 -28.29 21.23 -12.62
C GLY A 101 -28.85 19.94 -11.98
N GLU A 102 -29.07 18.86 -12.73
CA GLU A 102 -29.77 17.66 -12.25
C GLU A 102 -28.82 16.45 -12.21
N LEU A 103 -28.31 16.16 -11.01
CA LEU A 103 -27.37 15.06 -10.74
C LEU A 103 -28.05 13.67 -10.72
N TYR A 104 -29.38 13.63 -10.54
CA TYR A 104 -30.16 12.40 -10.38
C TYR A 104 -31.44 12.47 -11.22
N VAL A 105 -31.59 11.55 -12.17
CA VAL A 105 -32.79 11.44 -13.02
C VAL A 105 -33.56 10.19 -12.64
N PRO A 106 -34.84 10.27 -12.23
CA PRO A 106 -35.63 9.07 -11.92
C PRO A 106 -35.82 8.23 -13.19
N VAL A 107 -35.55 6.93 -13.08
CA VAL A 107 -35.62 5.97 -14.19
C VAL A 107 -36.77 4.99 -13.99
N LYS A 108 -36.98 4.53 -12.76
CA LYS A 108 -38.00 3.54 -12.41
C LYS A 108 -38.50 3.76 -11.00
N SER A 109 -39.73 3.34 -10.74
CA SER A 109 -40.28 3.29 -9.39
C SER A 109 -41.19 2.08 -9.18
N LEU A 110 -41.33 1.67 -7.92
CA LEU A 110 -42.28 0.69 -7.41
C LEU A 110 -42.93 1.25 -6.16
N SER A 111 -44.25 1.20 -6.08
CA SER A 111 -44.99 1.59 -4.88
C SER A 111 -46.09 0.59 -4.60
N ASN A 112 -46.40 0.35 -3.31
CA ASN A 112 -47.58 -0.40 -2.90
C ASN A 112 -48.68 0.51 -2.30
N ALA A 113 -48.49 1.83 -2.32
CA ALA A 113 -49.46 2.81 -1.82
C ALA A 113 -49.49 4.07 -2.69
N GLU A 114 -50.66 4.71 -2.78
CA GLU A 114 -50.83 6.00 -3.45
C GLU A 114 -50.15 7.16 -2.69
N SER A 115 -50.03 7.03 -1.36
CA SER A 115 -49.34 7.98 -0.49
C SER A 115 -48.76 7.28 0.75
N LEU A 116 -47.58 7.71 1.19
CA LEU A 116 -46.86 7.14 2.34
C LEU A 116 -47.20 7.80 3.69
N GLY A 117 -48.11 8.80 3.69
CA GLY A 117 -48.56 9.49 4.90
C GLY A 117 -47.50 10.35 5.60
N ILE A 118 -47.86 10.87 6.78
CA ILE A 118 -47.10 11.89 7.53
C ILE A 118 -45.92 11.30 8.34
N GLY A 119 -45.91 9.97 8.54
CA GLY A 119 -44.86 9.24 9.27
C GLY A 119 -44.03 8.35 8.35
N SER A 120 -43.37 8.95 7.36
CA SER A 120 -42.48 8.24 6.43
C SER A 120 -41.02 8.65 6.60
N ASP A 121 -40.11 7.73 6.31
CA ASP A 121 -38.65 7.96 6.31
C ASP A 121 -38.02 7.21 5.13
N ALA A 122 -36.82 7.62 4.71
CA ALA A 122 -36.15 7.08 3.53
C ALA A 122 -34.69 6.71 3.79
N ALA A 123 -34.23 5.68 3.08
CA ALA A 123 -32.82 5.35 2.96
C ALA A 123 -32.40 5.31 1.49
N SER A 124 -31.18 5.72 1.21
CA SER A 124 -30.56 5.68 -0.10
C SER A 124 -29.45 4.63 -0.14
N TYR A 125 -29.35 3.90 -1.24
CA TYR A 125 -28.34 2.86 -1.45
C TYR A 125 -27.82 2.95 -2.89
N LEU A 126 -26.51 3.09 -3.05
CA LEU A 126 -25.87 3.22 -4.36
C LEU A 126 -25.48 1.84 -4.88
N VAL A 127 -25.88 1.52 -6.11
CA VAL A 127 -25.59 0.24 -6.77
C VAL A 127 -24.90 0.46 -8.11
N ALA A 128 -23.95 -0.41 -8.42
CA ALA A 128 -23.19 -0.40 -9.68
C ALA A 128 -23.69 -1.52 -10.61
N SER A 129 -23.60 -1.30 -11.92
CA SER A 129 -23.95 -2.34 -12.90
C SER A 129 -22.98 -3.52 -12.83
N SER A 130 -23.48 -4.73 -13.10
CA SER A 130 -22.65 -5.94 -13.24
C SER A 130 -21.63 -5.85 -14.39
N ASN A 131 -21.81 -4.88 -15.30
CA ASN A 131 -20.90 -4.61 -16.42
C ASN A 131 -19.82 -3.56 -16.08
N VAL A 132 -19.79 -3.04 -14.85
CA VAL A 132 -18.72 -2.12 -14.45
C VAL A 132 -17.51 -2.94 -14.03
N THR A 133 -16.46 -2.90 -14.84
CA THR A 133 -15.13 -3.26 -14.38
C THR A 133 -14.60 -2.10 -13.55
N PHE A 134 -14.52 -2.29 -12.22
CA PHE A 134 -13.83 -1.37 -11.33
C PHE A 134 -12.37 -1.24 -11.80
N GLN A 135 -12.03 -0.16 -12.49
CA GLN A 135 -10.63 0.16 -12.72
C GLN A 135 -10.08 0.74 -11.42
N VAL A 136 -9.20 -0.01 -10.77
CA VAL A 136 -8.44 0.48 -9.63
C VAL A 136 -7.28 1.31 -10.19
N ILE A 137 -7.30 2.61 -9.90
CA ILE A 137 -6.21 3.52 -10.27
C ILE A 137 -5.40 3.78 -9.00
N PRO A 138 -4.16 3.29 -8.89
CA PRO A 138 -3.30 3.63 -7.78
C PRO A 138 -2.88 5.11 -7.84
N GLU A 139 -2.85 5.76 -6.68
CA GLU A 139 -2.07 6.97 -6.44
C GLU A 139 -0.62 6.70 -6.85
N LYS A 140 -0.04 7.58 -7.65
CA LYS A 140 1.35 7.40 -8.06
C LYS A 140 2.27 7.86 -6.93
N ILE A 141 3.24 7.01 -6.59
CA ILE A 141 4.35 7.41 -5.73
C ILE A 141 5.06 8.58 -6.43
N GLY A 142 5.12 9.73 -5.75
CA GLY A 142 5.66 10.97 -6.29
C GLY A 142 4.64 11.90 -6.96
N GLU A 143 3.33 11.59 -6.96
CA GLU A 143 2.31 12.44 -7.59
C GLU A 143 2.15 13.81 -6.90
N HIS A 144 2.30 13.84 -5.57
CA HIS A 144 2.09 15.04 -4.75
C HIS A 144 3.40 15.70 -4.27
N GLY A 145 4.55 15.37 -4.86
CA GLY A 145 5.85 15.91 -4.46
C GLY A 145 6.99 15.54 -5.42
N GLY A 146 8.22 15.96 -5.12
CA GLY A 146 9.39 15.60 -5.93
C GLY A 146 9.84 14.15 -5.70
N GLY A 147 9.96 13.36 -6.78
CA GLY A 147 10.45 11.98 -6.76
C GLY A 147 9.61 11.05 -7.64
N GLY A 148 9.39 9.82 -7.18
CA GLY A 148 8.47 8.89 -7.85
C GLY A 148 9.07 8.09 -9.00
N THR A 149 10.39 8.12 -9.14
CA THR A 149 11.11 7.36 -10.15
C THR A 149 11.46 5.96 -9.65
N LEU A 150 11.12 4.95 -10.43
CA LEU A 150 11.52 3.57 -10.25
C LEU A 150 12.53 3.19 -11.34
N TYR A 151 13.78 2.97 -10.96
CA TYR A 151 14.78 2.34 -11.80
C TYR A 151 14.82 0.84 -11.55
N ILE A 152 14.69 0.06 -12.62
CA ILE A 152 14.85 -1.38 -12.58
C ILE A 152 16.09 -1.72 -13.38
N LEU A 153 17.11 -2.30 -12.74
CA LEU A 153 18.33 -2.65 -13.44
C LEU A 153 18.02 -3.78 -14.44
N ASN A 154 18.18 -3.50 -15.72
CA ASN A 154 17.98 -4.43 -16.84
C ASN A 154 19.27 -4.55 -17.65
N CYS A 155 20.42 -4.53 -16.97
CA CYS A 155 21.71 -4.36 -17.62
C CYS A 155 22.07 -5.60 -18.47
N SER A 156 22.05 -5.45 -19.80
CA SER A 156 22.35 -6.53 -20.76
C SER A 156 23.81 -7.01 -20.68
N ASP A 157 24.69 -6.15 -20.16
CA ASP A 157 26.12 -6.38 -19.95
C ASP A 157 26.45 -6.83 -18.51
N ALA A 158 25.46 -7.34 -17.76
CA ALA A 158 25.65 -7.81 -16.38
C ALA A 158 24.90 -9.12 -16.12
N ASN A 159 25.63 -10.11 -15.59
CA ASN A 159 25.04 -11.40 -15.19
C ASN A 159 24.53 -11.35 -13.75
N GLY A 160 23.41 -12.01 -13.51
CA GLY A 160 22.83 -12.17 -12.18
C GLY A 160 23.34 -13.42 -11.44
N TRP A 161 23.22 -13.41 -10.12
CA TRP A 161 23.54 -14.55 -9.27
C TRP A 161 22.47 -14.76 -8.18
N TRP A 162 22.17 -16.02 -7.88
CA TRP A 162 21.14 -16.44 -6.90
C TRP A 162 19.69 -16.09 -7.23
N ILE A 163 19.43 -15.76 -8.49
CA ILE A 163 18.11 -15.53 -9.08
C ILE A 163 17.62 -16.77 -9.85
N THR A 164 17.84 -17.98 -9.33
CA THR A 164 17.51 -19.23 -10.03
C THR A 164 16.04 -19.25 -10.49
N GLY A 165 15.82 -19.60 -11.76
CA GLY A 165 14.51 -19.51 -12.44
C GLY A 165 14.32 -18.22 -13.24
N TYR A 166 15.23 -17.25 -13.09
CA TYR A 166 15.22 -15.96 -13.77
C TYR A 166 16.57 -15.64 -14.42
N THR A 167 16.52 -14.86 -15.50
CA THR A 167 17.63 -13.98 -15.87
C THR A 167 17.38 -12.62 -15.21
N SER A 168 18.41 -11.77 -15.12
CA SER A 168 18.23 -10.40 -14.62
C SER A 168 17.16 -9.66 -15.44
N GLN A 169 17.05 -9.98 -16.73
CA GLN A 169 16.13 -9.35 -17.67
C GLN A 169 14.69 -9.81 -17.50
N SER A 170 14.43 -11.13 -17.45
CA SER A 170 13.05 -11.62 -17.24
C SER A 170 12.52 -11.20 -15.87
N LEU A 171 13.40 -11.12 -14.87
CA LEU A 171 13.06 -10.60 -13.55
C LEU A 171 12.77 -9.09 -13.58
N ALA A 172 13.55 -8.31 -14.32
CA ALA A 172 13.30 -6.89 -14.49
C ALA A 172 11.94 -6.62 -15.14
N GLU A 173 11.57 -7.42 -16.14
CA GLU A 173 10.28 -7.35 -16.83
C GLU A 173 9.10 -7.65 -15.88
N ASP A 174 9.17 -8.75 -15.12
CA ASP A 174 8.13 -9.08 -14.14
C ASP A 174 7.95 -7.99 -13.07
N LEU A 175 9.06 -7.44 -12.56
CA LEU A 175 9.03 -6.34 -11.60
C LEU A 175 8.49 -5.05 -12.22
N TYR A 176 8.80 -4.78 -13.49
CA TYR A 176 8.25 -3.64 -14.22
C TYR A 176 6.73 -3.75 -14.34
N ASN A 177 6.22 -4.92 -14.72
CA ASN A 177 4.80 -5.16 -14.86
C ASN A 177 4.06 -5.03 -13.53
N LEU A 178 4.66 -5.49 -12.43
CA LEU A 178 4.09 -5.40 -11.09
C LEU A 178 4.09 -3.97 -10.52
N LEU A 179 5.15 -3.19 -10.77
CA LEU A 179 5.40 -1.94 -10.05
C LEU A 179 5.17 -0.67 -10.87
N SER A 180 5.30 -0.69 -12.19
CA SER A 180 5.08 0.50 -13.03
C SER A 180 3.71 1.16 -12.85
N PRO A 181 2.61 0.44 -12.52
CA PRO A 181 1.34 1.10 -12.21
C PRO A 181 1.40 2.00 -10.98
N TYR A 182 2.35 1.82 -10.06
CA TYR A 182 2.41 2.56 -8.79
C TYR A 182 3.40 3.73 -8.78
N PHE A 183 4.28 3.85 -9.77
CA PHE A 183 5.29 4.90 -9.83
C PHE A 183 4.97 5.92 -10.93
N GLN A 184 5.37 7.17 -10.71
CA GLN A 184 5.22 8.24 -11.69
C GLN A 184 6.10 7.99 -12.93
N TYR A 185 7.34 7.54 -12.71
CA TYR A 185 8.27 7.16 -13.75
C TYR A 185 8.76 5.74 -13.48
N ALA A 186 8.73 4.87 -14.49
CA ALA A 186 9.29 3.52 -14.41
C ALA A 186 10.27 3.32 -15.57
N ILE A 187 11.55 3.15 -15.25
CA ILE A 187 12.65 3.16 -16.21
C ILE A 187 13.47 1.87 -16.07
N MET A 188 13.58 1.15 -17.17
CA MET A 188 14.51 0.02 -17.28
C MET A 188 15.90 0.52 -17.65
N VAL A 189 16.89 0.26 -16.79
CA VAL A 189 18.29 0.65 -17.00
C VAL A 189 18.99 -0.45 -17.80
N GLN A 190 19.14 -0.22 -19.11
CA GLN A 190 19.44 -1.25 -20.11
C GLN A 190 20.89 -1.76 -20.10
N ASN A 191 21.83 -1.04 -19.50
CA ASN A 191 23.24 -1.43 -19.43
C ASN A 191 23.99 -0.67 -18.32
N THR A 192 25.22 -1.10 -18.04
CA THR A 192 26.05 -0.47 -17.01
C THR A 192 26.45 0.97 -17.35
N THR A 193 26.44 1.37 -18.62
CA THR A 193 26.66 2.77 -19.02
C THR A 193 25.51 3.67 -18.53
N GLN A 194 24.26 3.25 -18.72
CA GLN A 194 23.09 3.97 -18.20
C GLN A 194 23.05 3.98 -16.67
N LEU A 195 23.44 2.89 -16.01
CA LEU A 195 23.64 2.90 -14.56
C LEU A 195 24.68 3.96 -14.14
N GLY A 196 25.77 4.06 -14.90
CA GLY A 196 26.78 5.10 -14.69
C GLY A 196 26.25 6.52 -14.84
N GLN A 197 25.32 6.76 -15.77
CA GLN A 197 24.67 8.06 -15.97
C GLN A 197 23.86 8.45 -14.73
N ILE A 198 22.95 7.59 -14.27
CA ILE A 198 22.09 7.90 -13.12
C ILE A 198 22.91 8.05 -11.82
N LEU A 199 23.96 7.23 -11.63
CA LEU A 199 24.87 7.34 -10.48
C LEU A 199 25.68 8.65 -10.48
N ASN A 200 25.82 9.30 -11.63
CA ASN A 200 26.56 10.56 -11.79
C ASN A 200 25.64 11.78 -11.88
N GLY A 201 24.34 11.62 -11.64
CA GLY A 201 23.40 12.74 -11.64
C GLY A 201 22.83 13.09 -13.03
N THR A 202 22.91 12.19 -14.00
CA THR A 202 22.31 12.37 -15.33
C THR A 202 21.06 11.48 -15.48
N SER A 203 19.91 12.09 -15.73
CA SER A 203 18.66 11.35 -16.04
C SER A 203 18.70 10.71 -17.43
N LEU A 204 17.96 9.61 -17.59
CA LEU A 204 17.89 8.84 -18.83
C LEU A 204 16.77 9.33 -19.77
N GLN A 205 15.67 9.83 -19.19
CA GLN A 205 14.45 10.24 -19.89
C GLN A 205 13.92 11.60 -19.37
N GLY A 206 14.70 12.35 -18.59
CA GLY A 206 14.30 13.63 -18.00
C GLY A 206 13.58 13.51 -16.65
N GLU A 207 13.55 12.32 -16.07
CA GLU A 207 12.94 12.02 -14.78
C GLU A 207 13.69 12.66 -13.59
N PRO A 208 13.00 12.90 -12.47
CA PRO A 208 13.64 13.28 -11.21
C PRO A 208 14.57 12.17 -10.70
N LEU A 209 15.82 12.52 -10.43
CA LEU A 209 16.77 11.59 -9.80
C LEU A 209 16.56 11.49 -8.29
N GLN A 210 16.17 12.58 -7.62
CA GLN A 210 16.01 12.59 -6.16
C GLN A 210 14.84 11.68 -5.72
N ASN A 211 14.98 11.01 -4.59
CA ASN A 211 13.92 10.18 -3.98
C ASN A 211 13.46 9.00 -4.86
N ALA A 212 14.35 8.46 -5.70
CA ALA A 212 14.07 7.31 -6.55
C ALA A 212 14.23 5.96 -5.83
N VAL A 213 13.61 4.92 -6.39
CA VAL A 213 13.84 3.52 -6.02
C VAL A 213 14.72 2.88 -7.08
N VAL A 214 15.75 2.13 -6.68
CA VAL A 214 16.63 1.39 -7.60
C VAL A 214 16.61 -0.09 -7.24
N ILE A 215 16.07 -0.92 -8.13
CA ILE A 215 15.99 -2.37 -7.93
C ILE A 215 17.13 -3.10 -8.62
N ASN A 216 18.00 -3.73 -7.81
CA ASN A 216 19.02 -4.62 -8.32
C ASN A 216 18.46 -6.02 -8.62
N THR A 217 18.23 -6.28 -9.91
CA THR A 217 17.72 -7.57 -10.40
C THR A 217 18.83 -8.63 -10.55
N CYS A 218 20.10 -8.25 -10.45
CA CYS A 218 21.24 -9.18 -10.58
C CYS A 218 21.52 -9.98 -9.28
N GLY A 219 20.60 -9.92 -8.30
CA GLY A 219 20.65 -10.66 -7.05
C GLY A 219 21.76 -10.18 -6.12
N GLU A 220 22.68 -11.08 -5.73
CA GLU A 220 23.85 -10.71 -4.91
C GLU A 220 24.90 -9.92 -5.70
N ALA A 221 24.88 -10.02 -7.03
CA ALA A 221 25.79 -9.30 -7.91
C ALA A 221 25.23 -7.91 -8.23
N VAL A 222 26.09 -6.90 -8.21
CA VAL A 222 25.72 -5.52 -8.52
C VAL A 222 26.40 -5.10 -9.83
N PRO A 223 25.65 -4.63 -10.84
CA PRO A 223 26.25 -4.12 -12.06
C PRO A 223 27.23 -2.97 -11.77
N ILE A 224 28.41 -2.99 -12.39
CA ILE A 224 29.44 -1.94 -12.22
C ILE A 224 29.70 -1.20 -13.54
N PRO A 225 29.47 0.13 -13.61
CA PRO A 225 29.79 0.95 -14.77
C PRO A 225 31.28 1.09 -15.00
N ALA A 226 31.66 1.31 -16.27
CA ALA A 226 33.06 1.21 -16.63
C ALA A 226 33.97 2.28 -16.00
N GLY A 227 33.49 3.52 -15.92
CA GLY A 227 34.26 4.63 -15.32
C GLY A 227 34.56 4.44 -13.83
N TYR A 228 33.72 3.71 -13.09
CA TYR A 228 33.89 3.51 -11.66
C TYR A 228 35.01 2.52 -11.33
N TYR A 229 35.22 1.48 -12.13
CA TYR A 229 36.33 0.55 -11.89
C TYR A 229 37.67 1.08 -12.39
N ALA A 230 37.69 1.90 -13.45
CA ALA A 230 38.90 2.42 -14.08
C ALA A 230 39.59 3.53 -13.27
N THR A 231 38.93 4.03 -12.23
CA THR A 231 39.40 5.13 -11.38
C THR A 231 39.58 4.68 -9.93
N GLN A 232 38.52 4.78 -9.12
CA GLN A 232 38.59 4.63 -7.65
C GLN A 232 37.92 3.35 -7.11
N GLY A 233 37.03 2.73 -7.89
CA GLY A 233 36.13 1.69 -7.40
C GLY A 233 36.73 0.28 -7.32
N SER A 234 37.87 0.00 -7.97
CA SER A 234 38.49 -1.33 -8.00
C SER A 234 39.25 -1.72 -6.72
N THR A 235 39.52 -0.74 -5.85
CA THR A 235 40.22 -0.90 -4.58
C THR A 235 39.54 -1.95 -3.68
N ASP A 236 40.36 -2.75 -3.00
CA ASP A 236 39.99 -3.82 -2.06
C ASP A 236 38.92 -4.78 -2.59
N SER A 237 39.21 -5.39 -3.75
CA SER A 237 38.30 -6.32 -4.43
C SER A 237 36.95 -5.69 -4.75
N TYR A 238 36.96 -4.42 -5.19
CA TYR A 238 35.77 -3.63 -5.53
C TYR A 238 34.87 -3.25 -4.35
N ALA A 239 35.30 -3.45 -3.09
CA ALA A 239 34.56 -3.00 -1.92
C ALA A 239 34.39 -1.46 -1.93
N LYS A 240 35.38 -0.74 -2.47
CA LYS A 240 35.31 0.72 -2.64
C LYS A 240 34.18 1.16 -3.56
N TYR A 241 33.85 0.39 -4.59
CA TYR A 241 32.68 0.67 -5.42
C TYR A 241 31.37 0.57 -4.63
N CYS A 242 31.20 -0.46 -3.79
CA CYS A 242 30.03 -0.59 -2.94
C CYS A 242 29.90 0.58 -1.95
N TYR A 243 31.03 1.07 -1.41
CA TYR A 243 31.05 2.31 -0.60
C TYR A 243 30.55 3.52 -1.39
N ILE A 244 31.08 3.74 -2.59
CA ILE A 244 30.67 4.86 -3.44
C ILE A 244 29.18 4.76 -3.80
N LEU A 245 28.69 3.55 -4.08
CA LEU A 245 27.27 3.30 -4.32
C LEU A 245 26.42 3.71 -3.10
N GLY A 246 26.83 3.34 -1.88
CA GLY A 246 26.18 3.81 -0.65
C GLY A 246 26.16 5.34 -0.54
N GLN A 247 27.26 6.00 -0.91
CA GLN A 247 27.31 7.47 -0.96
C GLN A 247 26.33 8.06 -1.97
N ARG A 248 26.16 7.44 -3.15
CA ARG A 248 25.19 7.89 -4.17
C ARG A 248 23.75 7.68 -3.72
N VAL A 249 23.47 6.54 -3.09
CA VAL A 249 22.17 6.27 -2.46
C VAL A 249 21.85 7.33 -1.42
N ARG A 250 22.84 7.72 -0.60
CA ARG A 250 22.68 8.84 0.34
C ARG A 250 22.50 10.19 -0.36
N GLN A 251 23.30 10.47 -1.38
CA GLN A 251 23.30 11.77 -2.05
C GLN A 251 21.94 12.06 -2.73
N HIS A 252 21.35 11.04 -3.35
CA HIS A 252 20.11 11.17 -4.09
C HIS A 252 18.86 10.75 -3.30
N ASN A 253 19.01 10.41 -2.01
CA ASN A 253 17.96 9.85 -1.16
C ASN A 253 17.25 8.66 -1.81
N TRP A 254 18.02 7.72 -2.36
CA TRP A 254 17.45 6.55 -3.02
C TRP A 254 17.06 5.46 -2.04
N THR A 255 16.11 4.62 -2.45
CA THR A 255 15.91 3.29 -1.88
C THR A 255 16.60 2.26 -2.77
N TRP A 256 17.74 1.72 -2.31
CA TRP A 256 18.42 0.62 -2.99
C TRP A 256 17.83 -0.72 -2.58
N VAL A 257 17.37 -1.51 -3.55
CA VAL A 257 16.70 -2.78 -3.28
C VAL A 257 17.59 -3.97 -3.64
N SER A 258 17.87 -4.80 -2.64
CA SER A 258 18.55 -6.08 -2.77
C SER A 258 17.57 -7.23 -2.54
N ILE A 259 17.27 -7.92 -3.64
CA ILE A 259 16.15 -8.85 -3.74
C ILE A 259 16.44 -10.25 -3.15
N VAL A 260 17.70 -10.65 -2.99
CA VAL A 260 18.06 -11.98 -2.52
C VAL A 260 19.50 -12.01 -2.02
N GLY A 261 19.79 -12.98 -1.15
CA GLY A 261 21.14 -13.32 -0.76
C GLY A 261 21.82 -12.28 0.12
N TYR A 262 23.15 -12.35 0.16
CA TYR A 262 24.03 -11.39 0.79
C TYR A 262 24.16 -10.18 -0.15
N PRO A 263 23.62 -9.01 0.21
CA PRO A 263 23.66 -7.85 -0.68
C PRO A 263 25.09 -7.46 -1.04
N LEU A 264 25.32 -7.11 -2.31
CA LEU A 264 26.60 -6.58 -2.81
C LEU A 264 27.80 -7.53 -2.64
N TYR A 265 27.59 -8.86 -2.65
CA TYR A 265 28.68 -9.82 -2.48
C TYR A 265 29.56 -9.98 -3.73
N TYR A 266 29.02 -9.66 -4.90
CA TYR A 266 29.72 -9.63 -6.18
C TYR A 266 29.50 -8.31 -6.91
N VAL A 267 30.41 -7.98 -7.81
CA VAL A 267 30.17 -7.01 -8.89
C VAL A 267 30.13 -7.73 -10.22
N CYS A 268 29.29 -7.28 -11.16
CA CYS A 268 29.16 -7.88 -12.47
C CYS A 268 29.23 -6.86 -13.62
N ASN A 269 29.96 -7.25 -14.67
CA ASN A 269 30.07 -6.56 -15.95
C ASN A 269 30.77 -7.53 -16.92
N THR A 270 30.07 -8.03 -17.94
CA THR A 270 30.58 -9.07 -18.85
C THR A 270 31.69 -8.57 -19.76
N GLY A 271 31.70 -7.27 -20.10
CA GLY A 271 32.78 -6.65 -20.88
C GLY A 271 34.06 -6.45 -20.06
N LEU A 272 33.93 -6.13 -18.77
CA LEU A 272 35.07 -5.92 -17.87
C LEU A 272 35.66 -7.22 -17.33
N PHE A 273 34.80 -8.20 -17.07
CA PHE A 273 35.16 -9.47 -16.43
C PHE A 273 34.99 -10.66 -17.39
N PRO A 274 35.50 -10.61 -18.63
CA PRO A 274 35.19 -11.62 -19.64
C PRO A 274 35.68 -13.02 -19.25
N SER A 275 36.76 -13.09 -18.48
CA SER A 275 37.38 -14.34 -18.01
C SER A 275 37.29 -14.54 -16.50
N SER A 276 36.68 -13.60 -15.76
CA SER A 276 36.46 -13.74 -14.32
C SER A 276 35.07 -14.28 -14.04
N GLN A 277 34.97 -15.16 -13.05
CA GLN A 277 33.73 -15.81 -12.67
C GLN A 277 33.51 -15.77 -11.17
N ASN A 278 32.27 -16.03 -10.73
CA ASN A 278 32.05 -16.41 -9.34
C ASN A 278 32.58 -17.82 -9.05
N THR A 279 32.45 -18.24 -7.79
CA THR A 279 32.86 -19.58 -7.31
C THR A 279 32.04 -20.73 -7.93
N TRP A 280 31.11 -20.45 -8.85
CA TRP A 280 30.12 -21.41 -9.37
C TRP A 280 30.05 -21.49 -10.90
N GLY A 281 31.02 -20.94 -11.63
CA GLY A 281 31.02 -21.08 -13.09
C GLY A 281 30.43 -19.91 -13.87
N ILE A 282 29.89 -18.88 -13.21
CA ILE A 282 29.22 -17.77 -13.91
C ILE A 282 30.23 -16.66 -14.18
N TYR A 283 30.53 -16.48 -15.47
CA TYR A 283 31.45 -15.47 -15.98
C TYR A 283 30.87 -14.05 -15.92
N GLY A 284 31.73 -13.04 -16.08
CA GLY A 284 31.32 -11.65 -16.08
C GLY A 284 31.16 -11.05 -14.68
N MET A 285 31.76 -11.65 -13.65
CA MET A 285 31.65 -11.17 -12.28
C MET A 285 32.91 -11.38 -11.45
N LYS A 286 33.05 -10.56 -10.41
CA LYS A 286 34.17 -10.59 -9.46
C LYS A 286 33.67 -10.55 -8.03
N ARG A 287 34.28 -11.37 -7.18
CA ARG A 287 33.92 -11.48 -5.76
C ARG A 287 34.39 -10.25 -4.99
N VAL A 288 33.47 -9.60 -4.31
CA VAL A 288 33.77 -8.56 -3.29
C VAL A 288 33.87 -9.21 -1.92
N GLY A 289 32.95 -10.14 -1.64
CA GLY A 289 32.82 -10.79 -0.34
C GLY A 289 32.00 -9.95 0.64
N PRO A 290 32.07 -10.25 1.95
CA PRO A 290 31.28 -9.56 2.98
C PRO A 290 31.51 -8.04 3.03
N ALA A 291 32.69 -7.61 2.60
CA ALA A 291 33.09 -6.22 2.53
C ALA A 291 32.22 -5.35 1.64
N GLY A 292 31.49 -5.92 0.67
CA GLY A 292 30.60 -5.15 -0.19
C GLY A 292 29.48 -4.48 0.60
N LEU A 293 28.71 -5.26 1.37
CA LEU A 293 27.65 -4.72 2.22
C LEU A 293 28.19 -3.77 3.29
N ASN A 294 29.26 -4.14 3.99
CA ASN A 294 29.83 -3.32 5.05
C ASN A 294 30.28 -1.95 4.51
N SER A 295 30.92 -1.96 3.34
CA SER A 295 31.34 -0.75 2.64
C SER A 295 30.14 0.09 2.19
N PHE A 296 29.09 -0.55 1.66
CA PHE A 296 27.85 0.14 1.28
C PHE A 296 27.20 0.84 2.47
N LEU A 297 27.06 0.14 3.61
CA LEU A 297 26.48 0.70 4.83
C LEU A 297 27.31 1.89 5.36
N LYS A 298 28.65 1.80 5.36
CA LYS A 298 29.53 2.93 5.69
C LYS A 298 29.33 4.12 4.75
N GLY A 299 29.21 3.86 3.45
CA GLY A 299 28.97 4.90 2.44
C GLY A 299 27.60 5.57 2.59
N LEU A 300 26.57 4.77 2.91
CA LEU A 300 25.23 5.23 3.22
C LEU A 300 25.19 6.05 4.51
N ASP A 301 25.96 5.66 5.53
CA ASP A 301 26.04 6.37 6.81
C ASP A 301 26.91 7.63 6.74
N GLY A 302 27.82 7.70 5.78
CA GLY A 302 28.80 8.79 5.66
C GLY A 302 30.07 8.60 6.47
N GLN A 303 30.32 7.40 6.99
CA GLN A 303 31.58 7.06 7.65
C GLN A 303 32.73 7.10 6.65
N SER A 304 33.95 7.29 7.14
CA SER A 304 35.14 7.15 6.28
C SER A 304 35.28 5.72 5.76
N TYR A 305 35.70 5.61 4.50
CA TYR A 305 35.98 4.31 3.91
C TYR A 305 37.07 3.56 4.67
N SER A 306 36.77 2.31 5.02
CA SER A 306 37.71 1.35 5.57
C SER A 306 37.25 -0.06 5.17
N TYR A 307 38.18 -0.86 4.65
CA TYR A 307 37.90 -2.24 4.30
C TYR A 307 37.48 -3.04 5.54
N ASP A 308 36.42 -3.83 5.40
CA ASP A 308 35.90 -4.67 6.47
C ASP A 308 35.33 -5.96 5.88
N GLY A 309 36.10 -7.05 5.94
CA GLY A 309 35.69 -8.38 5.47
C GLY A 309 34.81 -9.15 6.44
N GLY A 310 34.32 -8.55 7.52
CA GLY A 310 33.49 -9.21 8.53
C GLY A 310 32.14 -9.68 7.97
N TRP A 311 31.79 -10.93 8.22
CA TRP A 311 30.48 -11.47 7.85
C TRP A 311 29.42 -10.99 8.86
N ILE A 312 28.41 -10.25 8.39
CA ILE A 312 27.39 -9.68 9.28
C ILE A 312 25.99 -10.29 9.16
N THR A 313 25.72 -11.15 8.17
CA THR A 313 24.37 -11.74 8.00
C THR A 313 24.19 -13.04 8.78
N GLY A 314 22.94 -13.40 9.10
CA GLY A 314 22.58 -14.62 9.82
C GLY A 314 21.53 -15.47 9.10
N SER A 315 21.38 -16.70 9.59
CA SER A 315 20.43 -17.69 9.06
C SER A 315 19.38 -18.06 10.12
N PRO A 316 18.38 -17.19 10.36
CA PRO A 316 17.29 -17.50 11.31
C PRO A 316 16.39 -18.66 10.84
N GLY A 317 16.52 -19.13 9.59
CA GLY A 317 15.77 -20.27 9.08
C GLY A 317 14.45 -19.84 8.46
N VAL A 318 13.36 -20.52 8.81
CA VAL A 318 12.02 -20.22 8.28
C VAL A 318 11.48 -18.95 8.92
N VAL A 319 11.01 -18.03 8.08
CA VAL A 319 10.49 -16.72 8.46
C VAL A 319 9.14 -16.49 7.80
N HIS A 320 8.24 -15.78 8.48
CA HIS A 320 6.85 -15.59 8.06
C HIS A 320 6.58 -14.13 7.72
N LEU A 321 5.62 -13.89 6.82
CA LEU A 321 5.12 -12.55 6.54
C LEU A 321 4.67 -11.85 7.82
N SER A 322 4.96 -10.55 7.92
CA SER A 322 4.44 -9.73 9.00
C SER A 322 2.94 -9.47 8.84
N SER A 323 2.27 -9.08 9.93
CA SER A 323 0.85 -8.69 9.88
C SER A 323 0.61 -7.51 8.93
N LYS A 324 1.54 -6.54 8.89
CA LYS A 324 1.52 -5.42 7.94
C LYS A 324 1.61 -5.91 6.50
N ALA A 325 2.54 -6.83 6.21
CA ALA A 325 2.69 -7.40 4.87
C ALA A 325 1.43 -8.17 4.44
N LEU A 326 0.85 -9.00 5.33
CA LEU A 326 -0.39 -9.73 5.07
C LEU A 326 -1.57 -8.80 4.76
N TYR A 327 -1.70 -7.70 5.49
CA TYR A 327 -2.70 -6.67 5.19
C TYR A 327 -2.55 -6.13 3.77
N TYR A 328 -1.32 -5.78 3.39
CA TYR A 328 -1.05 -5.22 2.06
C TYR A 328 -1.10 -6.26 0.93
N CYS A 329 -0.93 -7.56 1.21
CA CYS A 329 -1.23 -8.61 0.24
C CYS A 329 -2.68 -8.51 -0.23
N ASN A 330 -3.62 -8.39 0.72
CA ASN A 330 -5.05 -8.24 0.41
C ASN A 330 -5.35 -6.90 -0.27
N TYR A 331 -4.72 -5.82 0.22
CA TYR A 331 -4.97 -4.48 -0.30
C TYR A 331 -4.54 -4.32 -1.76
N TYR A 332 -3.37 -4.85 -2.16
CA TYR A 332 -2.83 -4.73 -3.52
C TYR A 332 -3.03 -5.97 -4.40
N GLY A 333 -3.59 -7.06 -3.86
CA GLY A 333 -3.78 -8.32 -4.60
C GLY A 333 -2.47 -9.05 -4.92
N VAL A 334 -1.39 -8.80 -4.14
CA VAL A 334 -0.07 -9.40 -4.36
C VAL A 334 0.20 -10.43 -3.27
N TYR A 335 0.14 -11.72 -3.63
CA TYR A 335 0.21 -12.83 -2.67
C TYR A 335 1.50 -13.66 -2.84
N PRO A 336 2.62 -13.28 -2.19
CA PRO A 336 3.79 -14.14 -2.09
C PRO A 336 3.51 -15.38 -1.23
N ALA A 337 4.42 -16.36 -1.25
CA ALA A 337 4.35 -17.48 -0.32
C ALA A 337 4.41 -16.98 1.15
N PRO A 338 3.56 -17.53 2.05
CA PRO A 338 3.36 -17.00 3.40
C PRO A 338 4.58 -17.18 4.33
N TYR A 339 5.53 -18.02 3.93
CA TYR A 339 6.80 -18.23 4.61
C TYR A 339 7.93 -18.35 3.60
N GLN A 340 9.15 -18.03 4.05
CA GLN A 340 10.38 -18.05 3.27
C GLN A 340 11.52 -18.62 4.12
N THR A 341 12.64 -18.99 3.47
CA THR A 341 13.86 -19.35 4.19
C THR A 341 14.88 -18.22 4.12
N ALA A 342 15.19 -17.58 5.25
CA ALA A 342 16.19 -16.53 5.35
C ALA A 342 17.54 -17.09 5.82
N THR A 343 18.56 -16.95 4.96
CA THR A 343 19.96 -17.32 5.28
C THR A 343 20.89 -16.11 5.29
N ARG A 344 20.37 -14.91 4.98
CA ARG A 344 21.14 -13.68 4.86
C ARG A 344 20.42 -12.50 5.54
N ALA A 345 19.73 -12.78 6.65
CA ALA A 345 19.05 -11.75 7.42
C ALA A 345 20.07 -10.80 8.06
N LEU A 346 19.72 -9.51 8.14
CA LEU A 346 20.60 -8.50 8.73
C LEU A 346 20.42 -8.45 10.25
N PRO A 347 21.48 -8.20 11.03
CA PRO A 347 21.39 -8.16 12.50
C PRO A 347 20.85 -6.81 12.96
N SER A 348 20.11 -6.77 14.06
CA SER A 348 19.61 -5.52 14.66
C SER A 348 20.70 -4.53 15.04
N SER A 349 21.96 -4.97 15.20
CA SER A 349 23.10 -4.10 15.47
C SER A 349 23.38 -3.09 14.36
N ILE A 350 22.97 -3.35 13.11
CA ILE A 350 23.17 -2.38 12.02
C ILE A 350 22.35 -1.10 12.22
N LEU A 351 21.26 -1.16 12.99
CA LEU A 351 20.40 -0.02 13.27
C LEU A 351 21.17 1.07 14.01
N THR A 352 21.95 0.67 15.02
CA THR A 352 22.80 1.60 15.78
C THR A 352 24.11 1.89 15.06
N ASN A 353 24.75 0.88 14.45
CA ASN A 353 26.08 1.05 13.85
C ASN A 353 26.09 1.99 12.63
N TYR A 354 24.95 2.14 11.95
CA TYR A 354 24.82 2.90 10.70
C TYR A 354 23.57 3.80 10.68
N HIS A 355 23.07 4.21 11.85
CA HIS A 355 21.94 5.13 12.01
C HIS A 355 20.72 4.80 11.12
N LEU A 356 20.32 3.52 11.15
CA LEU A 356 19.20 3.01 10.37
C LEU A 356 17.96 2.83 11.24
N THR A 357 16.80 3.17 10.68
CA THR A 357 15.49 2.89 11.26
C THR A 357 14.70 1.97 10.33
N VAL A 358 14.11 0.91 10.87
CA VAL A 358 13.23 0.03 10.08
C VAL A 358 11.85 0.69 9.95
N THR A 359 11.40 0.93 8.72
CA THR A 359 10.06 1.49 8.45
C THR A 359 9.02 0.44 8.10
N SER A 360 9.47 -0.66 7.52
CA SER A 360 8.59 -1.76 7.11
C SER A 360 9.30 -3.09 7.32
N TYR A 361 8.71 -3.94 8.16
CA TYR A 361 9.03 -5.35 8.25
C TYR A 361 8.13 -6.10 7.27
N ILE A 362 8.71 -6.69 6.23
CA ILE A 362 8.00 -7.59 5.30
C ILE A 362 7.88 -8.98 5.94
N LEU A 363 8.96 -9.42 6.59
CA LEU A 363 9.01 -10.67 7.35
C LEU A 363 9.20 -10.37 8.83
N ASN A 364 8.66 -11.23 9.71
CA ASN A 364 8.80 -11.06 11.15
C ASN A 364 10.26 -11.21 11.61
N PRO A 365 10.78 -10.33 12.47
CA PRO A 365 12.08 -10.51 13.12
C PRO A 365 12.15 -11.82 13.90
N VAL A 366 13.34 -12.43 13.92
CA VAL A 366 13.62 -13.66 14.67
C VAL A 366 14.87 -13.45 15.52
N GLY A 367 14.69 -13.34 16.84
CA GLY A 367 15.78 -12.98 17.76
C GLY A 367 16.39 -11.62 17.38
N SER A 368 17.71 -11.57 17.19
CA SER A 368 18.43 -10.38 16.74
C SER A 368 18.47 -10.20 15.22
N TRP A 369 17.77 -11.03 14.45
CA TRP A 369 17.79 -11.00 12.98
C TRP A 369 16.55 -10.36 12.40
N ILE A 370 16.76 -9.50 11.41
CA ILE A 370 15.73 -8.77 10.68
C ILE A 370 15.74 -9.25 9.21
N PRO A 371 14.96 -10.30 8.89
CA PRO A 371 14.74 -10.73 7.52
C PRO A 371 13.75 -9.77 6.84
N GLY A 372 13.95 -9.48 5.55
CA GLY A 372 12.99 -8.73 4.73
C GLY A 372 12.50 -7.43 5.34
N ALA A 373 13.30 -6.37 5.27
CA ALA A 373 12.90 -5.07 5.80
C ALA A 373 13.47 -3.89 5.00
N VAL A 374 12.79 -2.75 5.09
CA VAL A 374 13.26 -1.45 4.59
C VAL A 374 13.92 -0.69 5.73
N TYR A 375 15.18 -0.35 5.54
CA TYR A 375 16.05 0.36 6.47
C TYR A 375 16.28 1.78 5.93
N ARG A 376 15.77 2.79 6.62
CA ARG A 376 15.98 4.20 6.28
C ARG A 376 17.12 4.78 7.09
N HIS A 377 18.07 5.40 6.42
CA HIS A 377 19.15 6.14 7.05
C HIS A 377 18.71 7.55 7.42
N ILE A 378 18.97 7.92 8.67
CA ILE A 378 18.74 9.26 9.20
C ILE A 378 20.05 9.72 9.84
N SER A 379 20.62 10.82 9.34
CA SER A 379 21.90 11.32 9.85
C SER A 379 21.81 11.66 11.34
N PRO A 380 22.89 11.52 12.12
CA PRO A 380 22.91 11.91 13.53
C PRO A 380 22.47 13.37 13.72
N GLY A 381 21.43 13.59 14.53
CA GLY A 381 20.88 14.93 14.80
C GLY A 381 19.97 15.49 13.70
N ASP A 382 19.64 14.72 12.67
CA ASP A 382 18.67 15.06 11.63
C ASP A 382 17.36 14.27 11.83
N THR A 383 16.28 14.74 11.22
CA THR A 383 15.00 14.03 11.10
C THR A 383 14.71 13.59 9.67
N ASN A 384 15.50 14.07 8.70
CA ASN A 384 15.32 13.77 7.30
C ASN A 384 15.95 12.42 6.93
N VAL A 385 15.21 11.66 6.14
CA VAL A 385 15.74 10.47 5.49
C VAL A 385 16.67 10.92 4.38
N THR A 386 17.89 10.39 4.38
CA THR A 386 18.88 10.70 3.34
C THR A 386 19.16 9.52 2.44
N GLY A 387 18.62 8.32 2.69
CA GLY A 387 18.74 7.17 1.81
C GLY A 387 18.21 5.92 2.48
N SER A 388 18.00 4.85 1.72
CA SER A 388 17.43 3.61 2.24
C SER A 388 18.03 2.37 1.60
N LEU A 389 18.06 1.28 2.37
CA LEU A 389 18.33 -0.07 1.90
C LEU A 389 17.07 -0.90 2.11
N PHE A 390 16.58 -1.56 1.07
CA PHE A 390 15.62 -2.65 1.22
C PHE A 390 16.36 -3.96 0.97
N ALA A 391 16.48 -4.81 2.00
CA ALA A 391 17.16 -6.09 1.91
C ALA A 391 16.23 -7.23 2.30
N LEU A 392 16.02 -8.16 1.37
CA LEU A 392 15.20 -9.36 1.61
C LEU A 392 15.94 -10.43 2.44
N GLY A 393 17.24 -10.63 2.20
CA GLY A 393 18.05 -11.58 2.97
C GLY A 393 17.64 -13.05 2.81
N LEU A 394 16.94 -13.37 1.73
CA LEU A 394 16.41 -14.70 1.45
C LEU A 394 17.46 -15.62 0.84
N THR A 395 17.25 -16.91 1.04
CA THR A 395 17.98 -17.98 0.36
C THR A 395 17.43 -18.13 -1.06
N ARG A 396 18.31 -18.37 -2.05
CA ARG A 396 18.07 -18.76 -3.45
C ARG A 396 16.60 -18.76 -3.95
N THR A 397 16.38 -18.08 -5.09
CA THR A 397 15.07 -17.87 -5.74
C THR A 397 14.14 -17.04 -4.86
N PRO A 398 14.26 -15.70 -4.89
CA PRO A 398 13.33 -14.86 -4.16
C PRO A 398 11.95 -14.97 -4.81
N ASP A 399 10.90 -15.10 -4.00
CA ASP A 399 9.55 -14.80 -4.47
C ASP A 399 9.51 -13.31 -4.82
N ILE A 400 9.52 -12.99 -6.11
CA ILE A 400 9.65 -11.63 -6.64
C ILE A 400 8.56 -10.70 -6.10
N ARG A 401 7.41 -11.27 -5.73
CA ARG A 401 6.28 -10.55 -5.16
C ARG A 401 6.62 -9.96 -3.80
N LEU A 402 7.61 -10.49 -3.06
CA LEU A 402 8.09 -9.89 -1.81
C LEU A 402 8.82 -8.57 -2.04
N THR A 403 9.55 -8.45 -3.15
CA THR A 403 10.18 -7.19 -3.55
C THR A 403 9.10 -6.15 -3.85
N ALA A 404 8.11 -6.52 -4.66
CA ALA A 404 7.03 -5.61 -4.99
C ALA A 404 6.20 -5.23 -3.74
N LEU A 405 5.76 -6.24 -2.98
CA LEU A 405 5.01 -6.05 -1.75
C LEU A 405 5.78 -5.20 -0.73
N GLY A 406 7.09 -5.37 -0.60
CA GLY A 406 7.88 -4.59 0.35
C GLY A 406 7.92 -3.10 0.02
N LEU A 407 8.04 -2.75 -1.27
CA LEU A 407 7.93 -1.36 -1.72
C LEU A 407 6.53 -0.81 -1.50
N LEU A 408 5.50 -1.58 -1.86
CA LEU A 408 4.11 -1.18 -1.66
C LEU A 408 3.74 -1.03 -0.17
N CYS A 409 4.30 -1.86 0.72
CA CYS A 409 4.13 -1.72 2.17
C CYS A 409 4.81 -0.47 2.74
N ASP A 410 5.91 -0.04 2.13
CA ASP A 410 6.72 1.07 2.63
C ASP A 410 6.23 2.44 2.15
N TYR A 411 5.83 2.51 0.88
CA TYR A 411 5.27 3.72 0.29
C TYR A 411 3.75 3.83 0.45
N ALA A 412 3.05 2.70 0.58
CA ALA A 412 1.61 2.61 0.82
C ALA A 412 0.74 3.50 -0.12
N PRO A 413 0.94 3.45 -1.46
CA PRO A 413 0.11 4.22 -2.40
C PRO A 413 -1.36 3.86 -2.24
N ARG A 414 -2.25 4.85 -2.24
CA ARG A 414 -3.70 4.61 -2.12
C ARG A 414 -4.27 4.05 -3.42
N LEU A 415 -5.31 3.25 -3.31
CA LEU A 415 -6.07 2.75 -4.45
C LEU A 415 -7.38 3.52 -4.59
N TYR A 416 -7.57 4.21 -5.71
CA TYR A 416 -8.81 4.90 -6.04
C TYR A 416 -9.69 4.02 -6.93
N ARG A 417 -10.99 3.96 -6.63
CA ARG A 417 -11.98 3.27 -7.47
C ARG A 417 -12.50 4.26 -8.51
N SER A 418 -12.29 3.97 -9.80
CA SER A 418 -12.61 4.88 -10.92
C SER A 418 -14.09 4.88 -11.35
N GLU A 419 -15.05 4.80 -10.43
CA GLU A 419 -16.46 4.59 -10.80
C GLU A 419 -17.37 5.81 -10.72
N TYR A 420 -16.97 6.89 -10.03
CA TYR A 420 -17.93 7.94 -9.68
C TYR A 420 -18.37 8.85 -10.84
N THR A 421 -17.89 8.65 -12.07
CA THR A 421 -18.05 9.65 -13.15
C THR A 421 -18.57 9.12 -14.49
N ALA A 422 -18.87 7.83 -14.66
CA ALA A 422 -19.38 7.28 -15.92
C ALA A 422 -20.92 7.16 -15.91
N SER A 423 -21.62 7.79 -16.86
CA SER A 423 -23.08 7.66 -16.99
C SER A 423 -23.49 6.22 -17.31
N GLY A 424 -24.65 5.78 -16.81
CA GLY A 424 -25.18 4.42 -17.04
C GLY A 424 -24.47 3.31 -16.25
N THR A 425 -23.51 3.63 -15.38
CA THR A 425 -22.76 2.65 -14.58
C THR A 425 -23.20 2.56 -13.12
N SER A 426 -23.80 3.64 -12.60
CA SER A 426 -24.26 3.76 -11.21
C SER A 426 -25.72 4.19 -11.14
N ARG A 427 -26.50 3.55 -10.26
CA ARG A 427 -27.88 3.93 -9.94
C ARG A 427 -28.03 4.16 -8.44
N LEU A 428 -28.73 5.21 -8.06
CA LEU A 428 -29.11 5.47 -6.68
C LEU A 428 -30.51 4.91 -6.45
N VAL A 429 -30.64 3.95 -5.54
CA VAL A 429 -31.94 3.38 -5.14
C VAL A 429 -32.36 4.04 -3.84
N ILE A 430 -33.53 4.66 -3.82
CA ILE A 430 -34.13 5.24 -2.62
C ILE A 430 -35.34 4.40 -2.25
N LEU A 431 -35.35 3.85 -1.04
CA LEU A 431 -36.51 3.18 -0.47
C LEU A 431 -37.07 4.07 0.64
N GLN A 432 -38.27 4.59 0.40
CA GLN A 432 -39.07 5.32 1.37
C GLN A 432 -40.10 4.37 1.95
N LEU A 433 -40.20 4.32 3.29
CA LEU A 433 -41.16 3.49 4.01
C LEU A 433 -42.10 4.39 4.82
N GLY A 434 -43.38 4.01 4.88
CA GLY A 434 -44.38 4.58 5.77
C GLY A 434 -45.04 3.47 6.59
N GLN A 435 -45.47 3.79 7.81
CA GLN A 435 -46.20 2.84 8.65
C GLN A 435 -47.70 3.12 8.57
N VAL A 436 -48.51 2.09 8.32
CA VAL A 436 -49.97 2.19 8.29
C VAL A 436 -50.55 1.48 9.51
N GLY A 437 -51.41 2.18 10.26
CA GLY A 437 -52.19 1.58 11.35
C GLY A 437 -51.49 1.46 12.72
N GLY A 438 -50.91 2.54 13.24
CA GLY A 438 -50.48 2.60 14.65
C GLY A 438 -50.33 4.03 15.15
N VAL A 439 -51.22 4.43 16.06
CA VAL A 439 -50.98 5.49 17.07
C VAL A 439 -50.48 4.80 18.33
#